data_AF-A0A2E8XRM9-F1
#
_entry.id   AF-A0A2E8XRM9-F1
#
_cell.length_a   1.000
_cell.length_b   1.000
_cell.length_c   1.000
_cell.angle_alpha   90.00
_cell.angle_beta   90.00
_cell.angle_gamma   90.00
#
_symmetry.space_group_name_H-M   'P 1'
#
loop_
_entity.id
_entity.type
_entity.pdbx_description
1 polymer ?
#
loop_
_entity_poly.entity_id
_entity_poly.type
_entity_poly.pdbx_seq_one_letter_code
_entity_poly.pdbx_strand_id
1 'polypeptide(L)'
;MEHDDVLALPPRRRAQGRALFLYAYAAGDAFAYTPHPDPSPRVYVVVRGERAHWAWNDPRPCQIPPDWSGGYTSIFAAQTGEGLADAAE
;
A
#
# COMPACT_ATOMS: atom_id res chain seq x y z
N MET A 1 3.59 12.57 -20.10
CA MET A 1 3.32 11.93 -18.79
C MET A 1 4.59 12.15 -18.01
N GLU A 2 4.69 13.33 -17.40
CA GLU A 2 5.90 13.80 -16.70
C GLU A 2 6.07 12.96 -15.43
N HIS A 3 7.25 12.36 -15.30
CA HIS A 3 7.59 11.41 -14.25
C HIS A 3 8.63 12.06 -13.31
N ASP A 4 8.35 13.26 -12.82
CA ASP A 4 9.31 14.01 -11.98
C ASP A 4 8.59 14.79 -10.86
N ASP A 5 8.15 14.05 -9.84
CA ASP A 5 7.77 14.60 -8.53
C ASP A 5 8.42 13.78 -7.41
N VAL A 6 9.66 13.34 -7.60
CA VAL A 6 10.44 12.76 -6.50
C VAL A 6 10.90 13.91 -5.60
N LEU A 7 10.17 14.14 -4.50
CA LEU A 7 10.56 15.07 -3.45
C LEU A 7 11.80 14.57 -2.69
N ALA A 8 12.97 14.66 -3.33
CA ALA A 8 14.24 14.36 -2.71
C ALA A 8 14.73 15.58 -1.93
N LEU A 9 15.04 15.38 -0.64
CA LEU A 9 15.69 16.42 0.13
C LEU A 9 17.20 16.46 -0.19
N PRO A 10 17.82 17.64 -0.31
CA PRO A 10 19.25 17.74 -0.59
C PRO A 10 20.10 17.14 0.54
N PRO A 11 21.30 16.64 0.23
CA PRO A 11 22.19 16.01 1.22
C PRO A 11 22.56 16.99 2.33
N ARG A 12 22.68 16.48 3.55
CA ARG A 12 23.10 17.24 4.73
C ARG A 12 24.60 17.03 4.97
N ARG A 13 25.33 18.11 5.32
CA ARG A 13 26.78 18.08 5.62
C ARG A 13 27.12 17.72 7.07
N ARG A 14 26.14 17.61 7.97
CA ARG A 14 26.33 17.33 9.41
C ARG A 14 25.53 16.10 9.82
N ALA A 15 26.04 15.34 10.79
CA ALA A 15 25.45 14.11 11.29
C ALA A 15 24.25 14.30 12.24
N GLN A 16 23.84 15.54 12.54
CA GLN A 16 22.59 15.78 13.27
C GLN A 16 21.37 15.45 12.40
N GLY A 17 20.41 14.72 12.97
CA GLY A 17 19.13 14.45 12.33
C GLY A 17 18.37 15.73 11.97
N ARG A 18 17.67 15.72 10.83
CA ARG A 18 16.75 16.81 10.44
C ARG A 18 15.34 16.43 10.85
N ALA A 19 14.87 16.98 11.96
CA ALA A 19 13.46 16.90 12.30
C ALA A 19 12.61 17.56 11.19
N LEU A 20 11.57 16.87 10.76
CA LEU A 20 10.54 17.39 9.86
C LEU A 20 9.19 17.11 10.50
N PHE A 21 8.35 18.12 10.56
CA PHE A 21 6.95 17.93 10.93
C PHE A 21 6.17 17.53 9.68
N LEU A 22 5.74 16.28 9.61
CA LEU A 22 4.89 15.79 8.55
C LEU A 22 3.43 15.93 8.98
N TYR A 23 2.67 16.74 8.25
CA TYR A 23 1.23 16.85 8.44
C TYR A 23 0.51 16.31 7.22
N ALA A 24 0.06 15.06 7.33
CA ALA A 24 -0.57 14.33 6.25
C ALA A 24 -2.08 14.28 6.46
N TYR A 25 -2.81 14.44 5.35
CA TYR A 25 -4.25 14.27 5.29
C TYR A 25 -4.59 13.12 4.35
N ALA A 26 -5.64 12.40 4.66
CA ALA A 26 -6.25 11.41 3.79
C ALA A 26 -7.73 11.76 3.58
N ALA A 27 -8.33 11.21 2.53
CA ALA A 27 -9.77 11.29 2.34
C ALA A 27 -10.50 10.58 3.51
N GLY A 28 -11.70 11.05 3.87
CA GLY A 28 -12.44 10.52 5.04
C GLY A 28 -12.92 9.08 4.89
N ASP A 29 -12.98 8.59 3.65
CA ASP A 29 -13.28 7.22 3.25
C ASP A 29 -12.03 6.34 3.05
N ALA A 30 -10.85 6.95 3.02
CA ALA A 30 -9.57 6.25 2.99
C ALA A 30 -9.09 5.96 4.43
N PHE A 31 -9.71 4.98 5.09
CA PHE A 31 -9.30 4.53 6.43
C PHE A 31 -8.43 3.27 6.38
N ALA A 32 -7.53 3.13 7.36
CA ALA A 32 -6.68 1.95 7.49
C ALA A 32 -7.46 0.78 8.12
N TYR A 33 -7.24 -0.43 7.60
CA TYR A 33 -7.74 -1.67 8.22
C TYR A 33 -6.97 -2.07 9.48
N THR A 34 -5.76 -1.54 9.65
CA THR A 34 -4.87 -1.85 10.76
C THR A 34 -4.55 -0.60 11.59
N PRO A 35 -4.23 -0.76 12.89
CA PRO A 35 -3.79 0.36 13.73
C PRO A 35 -2.54 1.05 13.16
N HIS A 36 -2.41 2.35 13.41
CA HIS A 36 -1.21 3.08 12.99
C HIS A 36 0.02 2.55 13.74
N PRO A 37 1.13 2.23 13.05
CA PRO A 37 2.30 1.58 13.65
C PRO A 37 3.04 2.47 14.67
N ASP A 38 2.92 3.79 14.55
CA ASP A 38 3.42 4.78 15.50
C ASP A 38 2.28 5.67 15.99
N PRO A 39 1.48 5.23 16.98
CA PRO A 39 0.26 5.92 17.35
C PRO A 39 0.57 7.31 17.92
N SER A 40 -0.14 8.33 17.42
CA SER A 40 -0.10 9.68 17.99
C SER A 40 -1.50 10.17 18.33
N PRO A 41 -1.66 11.17 19.22
CA PRO A 41 -2.98 11.69 19.60
C PRO A 41 -3.78 12.30 18.44
N ARG A 42 -3.15 12.54 17.29
CA ARG A 42 -3.77 13.17 16.11
C ARG A 42 -3.98 12.18 14.95
N VAL A 43 -3.59 10.92 15.14
CA VAL A 43 -3.84 9.87 14.15
C VAL A 43 -5.34 9.68 13.96
N TYR A 44 -5.78 9.70 12.70
CA TYR A 44 -7.16 9.51 12.26
C TYR A 44 -8.20 10.48 12.85
N VAL A 45 -7.79 11.66 13.29
CA VAL A 45 -8.73 12.72 13.69
C VAL A 45 -9.48 13.21 12.45
N VAL A 46 -10.81 13.21 12.51
CA VAL A 46 -11.65 13.73 11.44
C VAL A 46 -11.62 15.26 11.48
N VAL A 47 -11.09 15.89 10.44
CA VAL A 47 -11.01 17.36 10.34
C VAL A 47 -12.27 17.96 9.74
N ARG A 48 -12.92 17.27 8.79
CA ARG A 48 -14.22 17.62 8.22
C ARG A 48 -14.99 16.38 7.78
N GLY A 49 -16.32 16.49 7.79
CA GLY A 49 -17.23 15.41 7.39
C GLY A 49 -17.39 14.35 8.47
N GLU A 50 -17.74 13.14 8.05
CA GLU A 50 -17.94 11.98 8.91
C GLU A 50 -17.00 10.85 8.51
N ARG A 51 -16.66 9.98 9.47
CA ARG A 51 -15.82 8.82 9.22
C ARG A 51 -16.60 7.77 8.43
N ALA A 52 -16.00 7.22 7.38
CA ALA A 52 -16.61 6.09 6.69
C ALA A 52 -16.67 4.84 7.58
N HIS A 53 -17.81 4.15 7.54
CA HIS A 53 -18.02 2.89 8.25
C HIS A 53 -17.72 1.66 7.37
N TRP A 54 -17.72 1.83 6.06
CA TRP A 54 -17.56 0.77 5.08
C TRP A 54 -16.43 1.12 4.12
N ALA A 55 -15.54 0.17 3.88
CA ALA A 55 -14.50 0.35 2.89
C ALA A 55 -15.10 0.15 1.49
N TRP A 56 -14.73 1.04 0.57
CA TRP A 56 -15.05 0.85 -0.83
C TRP A 56 -14.00 -0.05 -1.47
N ASN A 57 -14.33 -1.34 -1.57
CA ASN A 57 -13.53 -2.28 -2.35
C ASN A 57 -13.97 -2.22 -3.81
N ASP A 58 -13.07 -2.63 -4.72
CA ASP A 58 -13.40 -2.75 -6.15
C ASP A 58 -14.70 -3.59 -6.31
N PRO A 59 -15.73 -3.08 -7.01
CA PRO A 59 -16.98 -3.81 -7.18
C PRO A 59 -16.84 -5.06 -8.06
N ARG A 60 -15.72 -5.21 -8.77
CA ARG A 60 -15.42 -6.38 -9.58
C ARG A 60 -14.93 -7.54 -8.71
N PRO A 61 -15.15 -8.80 -9.11
CA PRO A 61 -14.48 -9.91 -8.49
C PRO A 61 -12.96 -9.74 -8.64
N CYS A 62 -12.26 -9.57 -7.52
CA CYS A 62 -10.80 -9.57 -7.49
C CYS A 62 -10.30 -11.01 -7.66
N GLN A 63 -9.35 -11.22 -8.58
CA GLN A 63 -8.66 -12.51 -8.66
C GLN A 63 -7.93 -12.78 -7.34
N ILE A 64 -8.19 -13.95 -6.76
CA ILE A 64 -7.42 -14.47 -5.64
C ILE A 64 -6.01 -14.81 -6.17
N PRO A 65 -4.95 -14.59 -5.36
CA PRO A 65 -3.62 -15.06 -5.73
C PRO A 65 -3.63 -16.55 -6.13
N PRO A 66 -2.63 -17.00 -6.90
CA PRO A 66 -2.47 -18.42 -7.23
C PRO A 66 -2.50 -19.29 -5.97
N ASP A 67 -2.99 -20.52 -6.12
CA ASP A 67 -2.89 -21.50 -5.04
C ASP A 67 -1.43 -21.90 -4.85
N TRP A 68 -0.90 -21.62 -3.65
CA TRP A 68 0.45 -21.99 -3.22
C TRP A 68 0.48 -23.19 -2.28
N SER A 69 -0.62 -23.94 -2.15
CA SER A 69 -0.68 -25.16 -1.33
C SER A 69 0.39 -26.20 -1.71
N GLY A 70 0.81 -26.24 -2.98
CA GLY A 70 1.89 -27.09 -3.50
C GLY A 70 3.31 -26.51 -3.38
N GLY A 71 3.47 -25.34 -2.77
CA GLY A 71 4.74 -24.60 -2.68
C GLY A 71 4.68 -23.22 -3.34
N TYR A 72 5.62 -22.35 -2.99
CA TYR A 72 5.68 -21.00 -3.53
C TYR A 72 6.14 -21.00 -4.99
N THR A 73 5.36 -20.37 -5.86
CA THR A 73 5.75 -19.95 -7.21
C THR A 73 5.57 -18.44 -7.34
N SER A 74 6.40 -17.79 -8.16
CA SER A 74 6.28 -16.34 -8.35
C SER A 74 4.95 -15.99 -9.03
N ILE A 75 4.36 -14.85 -8.67
CA ILE A 75 3.13 -14.37 -9.30
C ILE A 75 3.29 -14.18 -10.82
N PHE A 76 4.50 -13.82 -11.26
CA PHE A 76 4.82 -13.67 -12.68
C PHE A 76 4.78 -15.01 -13.41
N ALA A 77 5.32 -16.08 -12.82
CA ALA A 77 5.27 -17.43 -13.40
C ALA A 77 3.82 -17.90 -13.62
N ALA A 78 2.95 -17.66 -12.64
CA ALA A 78 1.53 -17.96 -12.76
C ALA A 78 0.82 -17.12 -13.84
N GLN A 79 1.25 -15.87 -14.05
CA GLN A 79 0.69 -14.97 -15.08
C GLN A 79 1.19 -15.30 -16.49
N THR A 80 2.44 -15.75 -16.64
CA THR A 80 3.03 -16.16 -17.93
C THR A 80 2.65 -17.59 -18.31
N GLY A 81 2.15 -18.38 -17.37
CA GLY A 81 1.83 -19.80 -17.56
C GLY A 81 3.05 -20.72 -17.47
N GLU A 82 4.14 -20.24 -16.88
CA GLU A 82 5.31 -21.06 -16.58
C GLU A 82 4.93 -22.20 -15.62
N GLY A 83 5.24 -23.45 -16.00
CA GLY A 83 4.91 -24.66 -15.22
C GLY A 83 3.54 -25.30 -15.55
N LEU A 84 2.68 -24.65 -16.35
CA LEU A 84 1.45 -25.29 -16.86
C LEU A 84 1.74 -26.37 -17.92
N ALA A 85 2.89 -26.28 -18.59
CA ALA A 85 3.32 -27.24 -19.62
C ALA A 85 3.71 -28.62 -19.04
N ASP A 86 4.19 -28.68 -17.79
CA ASP A 86 4.67 -29.92 -17.15
C ASP A 86 3.55 -30.71 -16.43
N ALA A 87 2.32 -30.16 -16.36
CA ALA A 87 1.19 -30.78 -15.66
C ALA A 87 0.16 -31.43 -16.61
N ALA A 88 0.40 -31.40 -17.93
CA ALA A 88 -0.50 -31.91 -18.96
C ALA A 88 0.00 -33.21 -19.63
N GLU A 89 1.02 -33.86 -19.06
CA GLU A 89 1.45 -35.23 -19.38
C GLU A 89 1.07 -36.18 -18.23
#